data_AF-A0A9C9BTD6-F1
#
_entry.id   AF-A0A9C9BTD6-F1
#
_cell.length_a   1.000
_cell.length_b   1.000
_cell.length_c   1.000
_cell.angle_alpha   90.00
_cell.angle_beta   90.00
_cell.angle_gamma   90.00
#
_symmetry.space_group_name_H-M   'P 1'
#
loop_
_entity.id
_entity.type
_entity.pdbx_description
1 polymer ?
#
loop_
_entity_poly.entity_id
_entity_poly.type
_entity_poly.pdbx_seq_one_letter_code
_entity_poly.pdbx_strand_id
1 'polypeptide(L)'
;NGDVANKIGTYNLAVVARYHGVKFMVVAPTSTIDMRIGQGDQIPIELRSEDEVMMNQCKRVAAEGAVGWNPAFDVTPAELVDAIVTEKGVVFEPTAKKMAALMAQ
;
A
#
# COMPACT_ATOMS: atom_id res chain seq x y z
N ASN A 1 -11.97 1.04 3.83
CA ASN A 1 -12.42 2.32 3.24
C ASN A 1 -11.96 2.54 1.79
N GLY A 2 -10.93 1.84 1.32
CA GLY A 2 -10.32 2.07 0.01
C GLY A 2 -8.82 2.36 0.11
N ASP A 3 -8.31 2.63 1.31
CA ASP A 3 -6.87 2.71 1.57
C ASP A 3 -6.23 1.35 1.30
N VAL A 4 -5.01 1.39 0.77
CA VAL A 4 -4.28 0.20 0.34
C VAL A 4 -2.93 0.17 1.01
N ALA A 5 -2.66 -0.88 1.78
CA ALA A 5 -1.30 -1.19 2.20
C ALA A 5 -0.61 -2.04 1.12
N ASN A 6 0.58 -1.62 0.68
CA ASN A 6 1.40 -2.37 -0.27
C ASN A 6 2.88 -2.11 0.01
N LYS A 7 3.77 -2.82 -0.71
CA LYS A 7 5.22 -2.73 -0.56
C LYS A 7 5.68 -1.26 -0.49
N ILE A 8 6.59 -0.98 0.43
CA ILE A 8 7.16 0.37 0.64
C ILE A 8 7.58 0.99 -0.69
N GLY A 9 7.18 2.24 -0.92
CA GLY A 9 7.30 2.97 -2.17
C GLY A 9 5.97 3.14 -2.93
N THR A 10 4.92 2.37 -2.61
CA THR A 10 3.62 2.46 -3.30
C THR A 10 2.96 3.82 -3.10
N TYR A 11 2.93 4.32 -1.86
CA TYR A 11 2.42 5.65 -1.55
C TYR A 11 3.17 6.74 -2.34
N ASN A 12 4.50 6.65 -2.43
CA ASN A 12 5.29 7.59 -3.20
C ASN A 12 4.91 7.56 -4.69
N LEU A 13 4.77 6.37 -5.29
CA LEU A 13 4.34 6.22 -6.67
C LEU A 13 2.94 6.81 -6.90
N ALA A 14 2.01 6.63 -5.96
CA ALA A 14 0.67 7.18 -6.05
C ALA A 14 0.66 8.73 -6.00
N VAL A 15 1.48 9.33 -5.14
CA VAL A 15 1.68 10.79 -5.07
C VAL A 15 2.27 11.33 -6.38
N VAL A 16 3.31 10.69 -6.91
CA VAL A 16 3.96 11.08 -8.18
C VAL A 16 3.00 10.94 -9.35
N ALA A 17 2.24 9.84 -9.41
CA ALA A 17 1.23 9.62 -10.45
C ALA A 17 0.17 10.73 -10.44
N ARG A 18 -0.37 11.06 -9.26
CA ARG A 18 -1.36 12.13 -9.10
C ARG A 18 -0.80 13.48 -9.55
N TYR A 19 0.44 13.80 -9.16
CA TYR A 19 1.10 15.06 -9.54
C TYR A 19 1.23 15.21 -11.07
N HIS A 20 1.49 14.11 -11.79
CA HIS A 20 1.64 14.11 -13.25
C HIS A 20 0.33 13.79 -14.01
N GLY A 21 -0.81 13.71 -13.33
CA GLY A 21 -2.10 13.40 -13.97
C GLY A 21 -2.20 11.98 -14.52
N VAL A 22 -1.38 11.06 -14.03
CA VAL A 22 -1.42 9.63 -14.38
C VAL A 22 -2.38 8.91 -13.43
N LYS A 23 -3.21 8.02 -13.97
CA LYS A 23 -4.14 7.23 -13.17
C LYS A 23 -3.42 6.11 -12.41
N PHE A 24 -3.85 5.87 -11.18
CA PHE A 24 -3.31 4.85 -10.29
C PHE A 24 -4.35 3.74 -10.06
N MET A 25 -4.00 2.51 -10.40
CA MET A 25 -4.87 1.35 -10.27
C MET A 25 -4.23 0.31 -9.34
N VAL A 26 -5.05 -0.22 -8.43
CA VAL A 26 -4.68 -1.35 -7.57
C VAL A 26 -5.42 -2.58 -8.04
N VAL A 27 -4.70 -3.69 -8.18
CA VAL A 27 -5.29 -4.98 -8.55
C VAL A 27 -5.05 -5.95 -7.40
N ALA A 28 -6.11 -6.44 -6.78
CA ALA A 28 -6.03 -7.32 -5.64
C ALA A 28 -7.28 -8.21 -5.54
N PRO A 29 -7.15 -9.48 -5.15
CA PRO A 29 -8.31 -10.35 -4.99
C PRO A 29 -9.14 -9.92 -3.78
N THR A 30 -10.44 -10.26 -3.73
CA THR A 30 -11.29 -9.85 -2.60
C THR A 30 -10.84 -10.43 -1.26
N SER A 31 -10.07 -11.52 -1.27
CA SER A 31 -9.47 -12.13 -0.08
C SER A 31 -8.44 -11.24 0.64
N THR A 32 -7.88 -10.22 -0.02
CA THR A 32 -6.96 -9.26 0.61
C THR A 32 -7.67 -8.02 1.16
N ILE A 33 -8.99 -7.93 1.03
CA ILE A 33 -9.77 -6.80 1.53
C ILE A 33 -10.19 -7.09 2.97
N ASP A 34 -9.66 -6.33 3.92
CA ASP A 34 -10.11 -6.39 5.31
C ASP A 34 -11.27 -5.42 5.57
N MET A 35 -12.48 -5.96 5.68
CA MET A 35 -13.70 -5.18 5.97
C MET A 35 -13.91 -4.91 7.47
N ARG A 36 -13.04 -5.42 8.36
CA ARG A 36 -13.16 -5.25 9.82
C ARG A 36 -12.54 -3.94 10.30
N ILE A 37 -11.61 -3.37 9.53
CA ILE A 37 -10.94 -2.10 9.84
C ILE A 37 -11.57 -0.95 9.03
N GLY A 38 -11.69 0.20 9.68
CA GLY A 38 -12.34 1.39 9.12
C GLY A 38 -11.38 2.30 8.35
N GLN A 39 -10.10 2.33 8.74
CA GLN A 39 -9.10 3.30 8.28
C GLN A 39 -7.74 2.63 8.04
N GLY A 40 -6.94 3.19 7.12
CA GLY A 40 -5.63 2.65 6.75
C GLY A 40 -4.56 2.75 7.85
N ASP A 41 -4.69 3.70 8.78
CA ASP A 41 -3.79 3.83 9.95
C ASP A 41 -3.91 2.68 10.95
N GLN A 42 -4.97 1.87 10.84
CA GLN A 42 -5.19 0.68 11.64
C GLN A 42 -4.44 -0.54 11.08
N ILE A 43 -3.85 -0.44 9.88
CA ILE A 43 -3.07 -1.53 9.28
C ILE A 43 -1.70 -1.58 9.97
N PRO A 44 -1.35 -2.67 10.68
CA PRO A 44 -0.04 -2.79 11.30
C PRO A 44 1.04 -2.91 10.21
N ILE A 45 2.06 -2.06 10.29
CA ILE A 45 3.19 -2.07 9.35
C ILE A 45 4.31 -2.95 9.91
N GLU A 46 4.67 -3.99 9.16
CA GLU A 46 5.82 -4.85 9.47
C GLU A 46 7.12 -4.04 9.42
N LEU A 47 7.87 -4.03 10.52
CA LEU A 47 9.25 -3.57 10.58
C LEU A 47 10.18 -4.78 10.44
N ARG A 48 11.01 -4.79 9.40
CA ARG A 48 11.96 -5.86 9.11
C ARG A 48 13.35 -5.51 9.63
N SER A 49 14.26 -6.48 9.58
CA SER A 49 15.65 -6.26 10.00
C SER A 49 16.26 -5.07 9.23
N GLU A 50 17.01 -4.23 9.93
CA GLU A 50 17.78 -3.15 9.31
C GLU A 50 18.86 -3.68 8.36
N ASP A 51 19.31 -4.93 8.54
CA ASP A 51 20.33 -5.53 7.67
C ASP A 51 19.91 -5.57 6.20
N GLU A 52 18.60 -5.67 5.91
CA GLU A 52 18.09 -5.69 4.53
C GLU A 52 18.34 -4.37 3.78
N VAL A 53 18.49 -3.26 4.49
CA VAL A 53 18.82 -1.94 3.91
C VAL A 53 20.28 -1.54 4.14
N MET A 54 20.96 -2.14 5.12
CA MET A 54 22.36 -1.85 5.43
C MET A 54 23.37 -2.72 4.68
N MET A 55 22.92 -3.87 4.16
CA MET A 55 23.75 -4.87 3.51
C MET A 55 23.29 -5.16 2.09
N ASN A 56 24.24 -5.47 1.22
CA ASN A 56 23.99 -6.02 -0.11
C ASN A 56 24.88 -7.25 -0.31
N GLN A 57 24.28 -8.39 -0.70
CA GLN A 57 25.00 -9.68 -0.85
C GLN A 57 25.87 -10.05 0.37
N CYS A 58 25.29 -9.92 1.57
CA CYS A 58 25.96 -10.18 2.86
C CYS A 58 27.18 -9.29 3.15
N LYS A 59 27.33 -8.16 2.44
CA LYS A 59 28.37 -7.15 2.70
C LYS A 59 27.72 -5.86 3.14
N ARG A 60 28.20 -5.27 4.24
CA ARG A 60 27.72 -3.97 4.70
C ARG A 60 28.11 -2.89 3.69
N VAL A 61 27.12 -2.11 3.26
CA VAL A 61 27.29 -0.97 2.33
C VAL A 61 27.03 0.37 3.01
N ALA A 62 26.30 0.36 4.13
CA ALA A 62 26.07 1.55 4.93
C ALA A 62 27.33 1.98 5.72
N ALA A 63 27.43 3.27 6.02
CA ALA A 63 28.50 3.83 6.83
C ALA A 63 28.58 3.17 8.22
N GLU A 64 29.78 3.18 8.79
CA GLU A 64 30.00 2.74 10.17
C GLU A 64 29.15 3.59 11.13
N GLY A 65 28.48 2.94 12.09
CA GLY A 65 27.60 3.59 13.05
C GLY A 65 26.20 3.96 12.52
N ALA A 66 25.91 3.78 11.23
CA ALA A 66 24.56 3.99 10.71
C ALA A 66 23.56 2.95 11.27
N VAL A 67 22.31 3.38 11.49
CA VAL A 67 21.16 2.56 11.90
C VAL A 67 20.05 2.64 10.85
N GLY A 68 19.26 1.56 10.71
CA GLY A 68 18.31 1.41 9.62
C GLY A 68 16.87 1.48 10.10
N TRP A 69 16.01 2.09 9.28
CA TRP A 69 14.56 2.04 9.45
C TRP A 69 13.97 1.35 8.23
N ASN A 70 13.38 0.17 8.43
CA ASN A 70 12.95 -0.71 7.33
C ASN A 70 11.47 -1.14 7.47
N PRO A 71 10.51 -0.21 7.27
CA PRO A 71 9.12 -0.58 7.10
C PRO A 71 8.93 -1.32 5.76
N ALA A 72 8.34 -2.51 5.82
CA ALA A 72 8.18 -3.36 4.63
C ALA A 72 7.00 -2.94 3.73
N PHE A 73 6.13 -2.07 4.23
CA PHE A 73 4.91 -1.62 3.57
C PHE A 73 4.66 -0.14 3.88
N ASP A 74 3.90 0.53 3.01
CA ASP A 74 3.28 1.82 3.27
C ASP A 74 1.78 1.76 2.98
N VAL A 75 1.05 2.79 3.40
CA VAL A 75 -0.39 2.94 3.16
C VAL A 75 -0.60 4.05 2.14
N THR A 76 -1.29 3.72 1.06
CA THR A 76 -1.75 4.66 0.05
C THR A 76 -3.21 5.05 0.35
N PRO A 77 -3.50 6.33 0.65
CA PRO A 77 -4.87 6.80 0.86
C PRO A 77 -5.78 6.56 -0.36
N ALA A 78 -7.05 6.25 -0.10
CA ALA A 78 -8.05 5.97 -1.13
C ALA A 78 -8.18 7.10 -2.17
N GLU A 79 -7.97 8.36 -1.78
CA GLU A 79 -8.01 9.53 -2.65
C GLU A 79 -6.92 9.54 -3.74
N LEU A 80 -5.86 8.78 -3.56
CA LEU A 80 -4.81 8.61 -4.57
C LEU A 80 -5.08 7.44 -5.50
N VAL A 81 -6.06 6.58 -5.22
CA VAL A 81 -6.40 5.39 -6.02
C VAL A 81 -7.60 5.68 -6.93
N ASP A 82 -7.42 5.54 -8.25
CA ASP A 82 -8.52 5.79 -9.21
C ASP A 82 -9.39 4.53 -9.43
N ALA A 83 -8.81 3.34 -9.29
CA ALA A 83 -9.56 2.08 -9.40
C ALA A 83 -8.95 0.94 -8.56
N ILE A 84 -9.82 0.15 -7.94
CA ILE A 84 -9.49 -1.16 -7.37
C ILE A 84 -10.16 -2.25 -8.21
N VAL A 85 -9.36 -3.16 -8.76
CA VAL A 85 -9.82 -4.27 -9.61
C VAL A 85 -9.70 -5.58 -8.83
N THR A 86 -10.80 -6.33 -8.79
CA THR A 86 -10.90 -7.65 -8.15
C THR A 86 -11.58 -8.65 -9.08
N GLU A 87 -11.63 -9.92 -8.68
CA GLU A 87 -12.39 -10.96 -9.37
C GLU A 87 -13.92 -10.74 -9.34
N LYS A 88 -14.43 -9.89 -8.44
CA LYS A 88 -15.85 -9.49 -8.37
C LYS A 88 -16.18 -8.24 -9.19
N GLY A 89 -15.17 -7.58 -9.77
CA GLY A 89 -15.36 -6.40 -10.61
C GLY A 89 -14.43 -5.24 -10.25
N VAL A 90 -14.81 -4.03 -10.68
CA VAL A 90 -13.99 -2.82 -10.54
C VAL A 90 -14.70 -1.79 -9.68
N VAL A 91 -14.00 -1.23 -8.71
CA VAL A 91 -14.44 -0.10 -7.90
C VAL A 91 -13.64 1.15 -8.29
N PHE A 92 -14.28 2.07 -9.00
CA PHE A 92 -13.71 3.39 -9.32
C PHE A 92 -13.86 4.35 -8.15
N GLU A 93 -12.83 5.18 -7.90
CA GLU A 93 -12.76 6.16 -6.80
C GLU A 93 -13.27 5.53 -5.49
N PRO A 94 -12.48 4.60 -4.91
CA PRO A 94 -12.95 3.72 -3.86
C PRO A 94 -13.35 4.52 -2.61
N THR A 95 -14.52 4.18 -2.08
CA THR A 95 -15.03 4.69 -0.81
C THR A 95 -15.52 3.52 0.02
N ALA A 96 -15.64 3.70 1.35
CA ALA A 96 -16.16 2.65 2.23
C ALA A 96 -17.50 2.07 1.75
N LYS A 97 -18.41 2.93 1.26
CA LYS A 97 -19.70 2.50 0.71
C LYS A 97 -19.54 1.66 -0.56
N LYS A 98 -18.71 2.09 -1.51
CA LYS A 98 -18.49 1.35 -2.76
C LYS A 98 -17.79 0.01 -2.52
N MET A 99 -16.82 -0.03 -1.59
CA MET A 99 -16.14 -1.26 -1.20
C MET A 99 -17.11 -2.25 -0.52
N ALA A 100 -17.98 -1.77 0.37
CA ALA A 100 -19.01 -2.62 0.98
C ALA A 100 -19.99 -3.19 -0.06
N ALA A 101 -20.39 -2.39 -1.05
CA ALA A 101 -21.24 -2.84 -2.13
C ALA A 101 -20.59 -3.92 -3.02
N LEU A 102 -19.28 -3.83 -3.28
CA LEU A 102 -18.52 -4.87 -3.97
C LEU A 102 -18.50 -6.18 -3.17
N MET A 103 -18.26 -6.09 -1.86
CA MET A 103 -18.10 -7.26 -0.99
C MET A 103 -19.41 -8.00 -0.69
N ALA A 104 -20.56 -7.34 -0.86
CA ALA A 104 -21.89 -7.91 -0.66
C ALA A 104 -22.44 -8.71 -1.87
N GLN A 105 -21.72 -8.73 -3.00
CA GLN A 105 -22.04 -9.55 -4.18
C GLN A 105 -21.66 -11.02 -3.93
#